data_AF-A0A1F9P4Z4-F1
#
_entry.id   AF-A0A1F9P4Z4-F1
#
_cell.length_a   1.000
_cell.length_b   1.000
_cell.length_c   1.000
_cell.angle_alpha   90.00
_cell.angle_beta   90.00
_cell.angle_gamma   90.00
#
_symmetry.space_group_name_H-M   'P 1'
#
loop_
_entity.id
_entity.type
_entity.pdbx_description
1 polymer ?
#
loop_
_entity_poly.entity_id
_entity_poly.type
_entity_poly.pdbx_seq_one_letter_code
_entity_poly.pdbx_strand_id
1 'polypeptide(L)'
;MDNTLLKGVWKYLMPVPPFLWKRKIRQMAKKAEAGIGFMTKDHHRVRNFVVKTLPEYGKPLSEDKIAKDLDLDLEYVSAILDELEKNKFFIFRNKEKEVVWAYPVTAAVTPHKAYFPTGETIYAA
;
A
#
# COMPACT_ATOMS: atom_id res chain seq x y z
N MET A 1 1.38 -4.38 29.11
CA MET A 1 2.44 -4.30 28.07
C MET A 1 3.33 -3.12 28.42
N ASP A 2 4.62 -3.35 28.62
CA ASP A 2 5.57 -2.28 28.92
C ASP A 2 5.79 -1.40 27.68
N ASN A 3 5.31 -0.15 27.73
CA ASN A 3 5.45 0.87 26.69
C ASN A 3 6.85 1.52 26.71
N THR A 4 7.90 0.71 26.83
CA THR A 4 9.30 1.20 26.88
C THR A 4 9.90 1.13 25.48
N LEU A 5 10.04 2.28 24.83
CA LEU A 5 10.80 2.37 23.58
C LEU A 5 12.29 2.29 23.88
N LEU A 6 12.99 1.33 23.28
CA LEU A 6 14.44 1.18 23.39
C LEU A 6 15.13 1.79 22.17
N LYS A 7 16.28 2.42 22.38
CA LYS A 7 17.18 2.88 21.31
C LYS A 7 18.50 2.13 21.39
N GLY A 8 18.91 1.56 20.26
CA GLY A 8 20.25 0.99 20.09
C GLY A 8 21.31 2.09 20.10
N VAL A 9 22.28 1.97 21.01
CA VAL A 9 23.50 2.78 21.06
C VAL A 9 24.67 1.82 21.12
N TRP A 10 25.30 1.61 19.95
CA TRP A 10 26.36 0.61 19.76
C TRP A 10 25.90 -0.79 20.21
N LYS A 11 26.50 -1.36 21.26
CA LYS A 11 26.14 -2.68 21.80
C LYS A 11 25.06 -2.66 22.90
N TYR A 12 24.46 -1.50 23.18
CA TYR A 12 23.50 -1.33 24.28
C TYR A 12 22.11 -0.92 23.80
N LEU A 13 21.08 -1.37 24.52
CA LEU A 13 19.71 -0.92 24.38
C LEU A 13 19.38 -0.01 25.56
N MET A 14 19.13 1.27 25.30
CA MET A 14 18.77 2.23 26.35
C MET A 14 17.31 2.62 26.25
N PRO A 15 16.58 2.73 27.37
CA PRO A 15 15.22 3.23 27.37
C PRO A 15 15.19 4.70 26.94
N VAL A 16 14.32 5.00 25.98
CA VAL A 16 14.04 6.37 25.57
C VAL A 16 13.04 6.96 26.55
N PRO A 17 13.34 8.09 27.20
CA PRO A 17 12.39 8.76 28.09
C PRO A 17 11.04 8.99 27.40
N PRO A 18 9.91 8.66 28.05
CA PRO A 18 8.57 8.70 27.43
C PRO A 18 8.22 10.02 26.73
N PHE A 19 8.60 11.15 27.30
CA PHE A 19 8.30 12.46 26.72
C PHE A 19 9.02 12.71 25.38
N LEU A 20 10.24 12.18 25.20
CA LEU A 20 11.02 12.35 23.97
C LEU A 20 10.40 11.57 22.81
N TRP A 21 10.09 10.30 23.03
CA TRP A 21 9.52 9.48 21.95
C TRP A 21 8.06 9.81 21.69
N LYS A 22 7.23 10.11 22.71
CA LYS A 22 5.84 10.53 22.49
C LYS A 22 5.74 11.81 21.66
N ARG A 23 6.67 12.76 21.86
CA ARG A 23 6.73 13.99 21.04
C ARG A 23 7.12 13.67 19.60
N LYS A 24 8.16 12.86 19.40
CA LYS A 24 8.57 12.42 18.06
C LYS A 24 7.47 11.65 17.34
N ILE A 25 6.77 10.73 18.02
CA ILE A 25 5.64 10.00 17.43
C ILE A 25 4.54 10.96 17.02
N ARG A 26 4.16 11.95 17.85
CA ARG A 26 3.17 12.95 17.46
C ARG A 26 3.59 13.76 16.21
N GLN A 27 4.86 14.13 16.12
CA GLN A 27 5.38 14.83 14.93
C GLN A 27 5.39 13.93 13.69
N MET A 28 5.79 12.66 13.85
CA MET A 28 5.76 11.67 12.78
C MET A 28 4.33 11.37 12.33
N ALA A 29 3.38 11.25 13.26
CA ALA A 29 1.96 11.05 12.96
C ALA A 29 1.41 12.20 12.13
N LYS A 30 1.63 13.47 12.56
CA LYS A 30 1.24 14.64 11.76
C LYS A 30 1.86 14.66 10.37
N LYS A 31 3.13 14.29 10.25
CA LYS A 31 3.82 14.21 8.95
C LYS A 31 3.26 13.07 8.08
N ALA A 32 2.93 11.94 8.68
CA ALA A 32 2.31 10.81 8.00
C ALA A 32 0.89 11.16 7.53
N GLU A 33 0.08 11.78 8.40
CA GLU A 33 -1.26 12.30 8.07
C GLU A 33 -1.21 13.30 6.91
N ALA A 34 -0.26 14.24 6.94
CA ALA A 34 -0.06 15.18 5.83
C ALA A 34 0.34 14.45 4.53
N GLY A 35 1.16 13.39 4.63
CA GLY A 35 1.58 12.57 3.49
C GLY A 35 0.46 11.75 2.86
N ILE A 36 -0.64 11.50 3.58
CA ILE A 36 -1.85 10.83 3.06
C ILE A 36 -3.01 11.81 2.84
N GLY A 37 -2.80 13.11 3.00
CA GLY A 37 -3.88 14.11 2.96
C GLY A 37 -4.61 14.22 1.62
N PHE A 38 -4.03 13.71 0.54
CA PHE A 38 -4.66 13.61 -0.79
C PHE A 38 -5.64 12.42 -0.89
N MET A 39 -5.52 11.41 -0.01
CA MET A 39 -6.33 10.20 -0.10
C MET A 39 -7.77 10.48 0.35
N THR A 40 -8.68 10.45 -0.61
CA THR A 40 -10.13 10.40 -0.35
C THR A 40 -10.57 8.98 0.05
N LYS A 41 -11.85 8.82 0.41
CA LYS A 41 -12.44 7.48 0.63
C LYS A 41 -12.27 6.58 -0.59
N ASP A 42 -12.41 7.12 -1.80
CA ASP A 42 -12.30 6.33 -3.02
C ASP A 42 -10.84 5.95 -3.34
N HIS A 43 -9.85 6.77 -2.96
CA HIS A 43 -8.44 6.36 -2.99
C HIS A 43 -8.20 5.10 -2.14
N HIS A 44 -8.78 5.06 -0.94
CA HIS A 44 -8.70 3.87 -0.09
C HIS A 44 -9.45 2.68 -0.69
N ARG A 45 -10.64 2.89 -1.28
CA ARG A 45 -11.42 1.83 -1.93
C ARG A 45 -10.67 1.23 -3.11
N VAL A 46 -10.16 2.05 -4.02
CA VAL A 46 -9.38 1.61 -5.19
C VAL A 46 -8.13 0.86 -4.74
N ARG A 47 -7.32 1.43 -3.84
CA ARG A 47 -6.10 0.76 -3.35
C ARG A 47 -6.42 -0.59 -2.70
N ASN A 48 -7.38 -0.63 -1.77
CA ASN A 48 -7.71 -1.86 -1.05
C ASN A 48 -8.29 -2.91 -2.00
N PHE A 49 -9.10 -2.49 -2.98
CA PHE A 49 -9.64 -3.37 -4.01
C PHE A 49 -8.53 -4.00 -4.83
N VAL A 50 -7.60 -3.20 -5.36
CA VAL A 50 -6.48 -3.70 -6.16
C VAL A 50 -5.62 -4.68 -5.36
N VAL A 51 -5.23 -4.33 -4.13
CA VAL A 51 -4.41 -5.19 -3.26
C VAL A 51 -5.09 -6.54 -3.00
N LYS A 52 -6.41 -6.54 -2.78
CA LYS A 52 -7.18 -7.77 -2.54
C LYS A 52 -7.36 -8.59 -3.83
N THR A 53 -7.67 -7.93 -4.93
CA THR A 53 -8.13 -8.59 -6.17
C THR A 53 -6.96 -9.09 -7.01
N LEU A 54 -5.78 -8.46 -6.92
CA LEU A 54 -4.63 -8.85 -7.73
C LEU A 54 -4.18 -10.31 -7.47
N PRO A 55 -4.08 -10.81 -6.22
CA PRO A 55 -3.88 -12.23 -5.94
C PRO A 55 -4.95 -13.15 -6.52
N GLU A 56 -6.23 -12.78 -6.37
CA GLU A 56 -7.38 -13.58 -6.85
C GLU A 56 -7.39 -13.66 -8.39
N TYR A 57 -7.05 -12.57 -9.06
CA TYR A 57 -7.09 -12.48 -10.52
C TYR A 57 -5.82 -13.04 -11.19
N GLY A 58 -4.67 -12.97 -10.51
CA GLY A 58 -3.41 -13.56 -10.95
C GLY A 58 -2.77 -12.94 -12.20
N LYS A 59 -3.34 -11.85 -12.72
CA LYS A 59 -2.88 -11.12 -13.91
C LYS A 59 -3.09 -9.61 -13.72
N PRO A 60 -2.45 -8.75 -14.53
CA PRO A 60 -2.63 -7.30 -14.42
C PRO A 60 -4.11 -6.89 -14.44
N LEU A 61 -4.45 -5.92 -13.59
CA LEU A 61 -5.83 -5.41 -13.45
C LEU A 61 -6.02 -4.16 -14.30
N SER A 62 -6.94 -4.20 -15.27
CA SER A 62 -7.29 -3.03 -16.08
C SER A 62 -8.11 -2.01 -15.29
N GLU A 63 -7.99 -0.74 -15.67
CA GLU A 63 -8.76 0.37 -15.08
C GLU A 63 -10.27 0.16 -15.26
N ASP A 64 -10.70 -0.35 -16.42
CA ASP A 64 -12.09 -0.72 -16.70
C ASP A 64 -12.66 -1.74 -15.71
N LYS A 65 -11.87 -2.76 -15.36
CA LYS A 65 -12.31 -3.78 -14.41
C LYS A 65 -12.46 -3.19 -13.01
N ILE A 66 -11.51 -2.35 -12.61
CA ILE A 66 -11.55 -1.68 -11.30
C ILE A 66 -12.78 -0.76 -11.21
N ALA A 67 -12.99 0.05 -12.26
CA ALA A 67 -14.15 0.95 -12.36
C ALA A 67 -15.47 0.19 -12.29
N LYS A 68 -15.61 -0.86 -13.10
CA LYS A 68 -16.80 -1.71 -13.12
C LYS A 68 -17.08 -2.40 -11.79
N ASP A 69 -16.07 -3.01 -11.16
CA ASP A 69 -16.27 -3.77 -9.93
C ASP A 69 -16.50 -2.88 -8.71
N LEU A 70 -16.05 -1.62 -8.76
CA LEU A 70 -16.27 -0.62 -7.69
C LEU A 70 -17.49 0.27 -7.90
N ASP A 71 -18.16 0.14 -9.05
CA ASP A 71 -19.25 1.01 -9.49
C ASP A 71 -18.81 2.49 -9.47
N LEU A 72 -17.66 2.77 -10.10
CA LEU A 72 -17.07 4.09 -10.24
C LEU A 72 -16.89 4.43 -11.72
N ASP A 73 -16.89 5.73 -12.02
CA ASP A 73 -16.56 6.22 -13.35
C ASP A 73 -15.09 5.89 -13.71
N LEU A 74 -14.85 5.53 -14.97
CA LEU A 74 -13.53 5.12 -15.46
C LEU A 74 -12.51 6.26 -15.41
N GLU A 75 -12.89 7.46 -15.84
CA GLU A 75 -11.99 8.61 -15.80
C GLU A 75 -11.63 8.95 -14.35
N TYR A 76 -12.60 8.83 -13.44
CA TYR A 76 -12.37 9.02 -12.02
C TYR A 76 -11.41 7.97 -11.43
N VAL A 77 -11.54 6.70 -11.80
CA VAL A 77 -10.59 5.65 -11.38
C VAL A 77 -9.19 5.88 -11.95
N SER A 78 -9.08 6.26 -13.23
CA SER A 78 -7.77 6.60 -13.84
C SER A 78 -7.11 7.73 -13.06
N ALA A 79 -7.85 8.78 -12.70
CA ALA A 79 -7.30 9.91 -11.93
C ALA A 79 -6.83 9.48 -10.54
N ILE A 80 -7.58 8.62 -9.84
CA ILE A 80 -7.18 8.07 -8.54
C ILE A 80 -5.89 7.24 -8.68
N LEU A 81 -5.81 6.38 -9.70
CA LEU A 81 -4.62 5.55 -9.94
C LEU A 81 -3.40 6.41 -10.28
N ASP A 82 -3.58 7.48 -11.05
CA ASP A 82 -2.53 8.47 -11.34
C ASP A 82 -2.02 9.13 -10.05
N GLU A 83 -2.91 9.55 -9.15
CA GLU A 83 -2.53 10.15 -7.88
C GLU A 83 -1.84 9.15 -6.94
N LEU A 84 -2.35 7.92 -6.84
CA LEU A 84 -1.75 6.87 -6.02
C LEU A 84 -0.34 6.52 -6.51
N GLU A 85 -0.15 6.35 -7.81
CA GLU A 85 1.15 6.02 -8.40
C GLU A 85 2.13 7.20 -8.27
N LYS A 86 1.71 8.43 -8.57
CA LYS A 86 2.51 9.65 -8.42
C LYS A 86 3.03 9.82 -6.99
N ASN A 87 2.18 9.53 -6.00
CA ASN A 87 2.54 9.60 -4.59
C ASN A 87 3.20 8.31 -4.06
N LYS A 88 3.46 7.32 -4.93
CA LYS A 88 4.10 6.02 -4.61
C LYS A 88 3.35 5.21 -3.54
N PHE A 89 2.03 5.32 -3.54
CA PHE A 89 1.16 4.59 -2.62
C PHE A 89 0.86 3.18 -3.11
N PHE A 90 1.84 2.31 -2.93
CA PHE A 90 1.68 0.86 -2.97
C PHE A 90 1.18 0.28 -4.30
N ILE A 91 1.16 1.03 -5.40
CA ILE A 91 0.73 0.54 -6.72
C ILE A 91 1.73 0.92 -7.81
N PHE A 92 1.78 0.14 -8.89
CA PHE A 92 2.50 0.44 -10.13
C PHE A 92 1.75 -0.14 -11.32
N ARG A 93 1.70 0.63 -12.42
CA ARG A 93 1.02 0.25 -13.66
C ARG A 93 2.00 -0.04 -14.80
N ASN A 94 1.63 -0.96 -15.68
CA ASN A 94 2.39 -1.23 -16.92
C ASN A 94 2.12 -0.15 -17.99
N LYS A 95 2.68 -0.34 -19.20
CA LYS A 95 2.52 0.63 -20.31
C LYS A 95 1.07 0.74 -20.79
N GLU A 96 0.31 -0.33 -20.59
CA GLU A 96 -1.10 -0.48 -20.90
C GLU A 96 -2.01 0.11 -19.80
N LYS A 97 -1.43 0.77 -18.78
CA LYS A 97 -2.11 1.31 -17.59
C LYS A 97 -2.79 0.27 -16.69
N GLU A 98 -2.46 -1.00 -16.85
CA GLU A 98 -2.96 -2.05 -15.97
C GLU A 98 -2.12 -2.11 -14.68
N VAL A 99 -2.76 -2.28 -13.54
CA VAL A 99 -2.07 -2.44 -12.27
C VAL A 99 -1.44 -3.83 -12.23
N VAL A 100 -0.11 -3.87 -12.34
CA VAL A 100 0.68 -5.11 -12.31
C VAL A 100 1.23 -5.40 -10.92
N TRP A 101 1.45 -4.38 -10.10
CA TRP A 101 1.97 -4.52 -8.74
C TRP A 101 1.12 -3.72 -7.76
N ALA A 102 0.79 -4.37 -6.65
CA ALA A 102 0.19 -3.73 -5.49
C ALA A 102 0.79 -4.34 -4.22
N TYR A 103 1.53 -3.55 -3.43
CA TYR A 103 2.30 -4.07 -2.30
C TYR A 103 1.42 -4.93 -1.36
N PRO A 104 1.84 -6.16 -1.00
CA PRO A 104 3.16 -6.77 -1.23
C PRO A 104 3.26 -7.70 -2.47
N VAL A 105 2.28 -7.69 -3.37
CA VAL A 105 2.14 -8.70 -4.44
C VAL A 105 2.26 -8.10 -5.85
N THR A 106 2.64 -8.93 -6.82
CA THR A 106 2.71 -8.56 -8.24
C THR A 106 2.23 -9.70 -9.14
N ALA A 107 1.55 -9.35 -10.22
CA ALA A 107 1.24 -10.26 -11.31
C ALA A 107 2.45 -10.52 -12.22
N ALA A 108 3.50 -9.71 -12.14
CA ALA A 108 4.74 -9.97 -12.85
C ALA A 108 5.49 -11.16 -12.24
N VAL A 109 6.12 -11.98 -13.08
CA VAL A 109 6.92 -13.12 -12.60
C VAL A 109 8.13 -12.61 -11.82
N THR A 110 8.27 -13.06 -10.58
CA THR A 110 9.48 -12.87 -9.77
C THR A 110 9.98 -14.22 -9.24
N PRO A 111 11.22 -14.30 -8.71
CA PRO A 111 11.70 -15.51 -8.03
C PRO A 111 10.92 -15.86 -6.75
N HIS A 112 10.10 -14.94 -6.24
CA HIS A 112 9.43 -15.06 -4.95
C HIS A 112 7.95 -15.33 -5.16
N LYS A 113 7.50 -16.55 -4.85
CA LYS A 113 6.07 -16.90 -4.89
C LYS A 113 5.42 -16.61 -3.53
N ALA A 114 4.22 -16.05 -3.58
CA ALA A 114 3.34 -15.84 -2.45
C ALA A 114 2.16 -16.81 -2.54
N TYR A 115 1.84 -17.44 -1.42
CA TYR A 115 0.72 -18.37 -1.26
C TYR A 115 -0.22 -17.83 -0.21
N PHE A 116 -1.51 -17.75 -0.54
CA PHE A 116 -2.54 -17.32 0.39
C PHE A 116 -3.29 -18.54 0.95
N PRO A 117 -3.69 -18.55 2.23
CA PRO A 117 -4.47 -19.65 2.81
C PRO A 117 -5.80 -19.91 2.09
N THR A 118 -6.31 -18.93 1.37
CA THR A 118 -7.51 -18.97 0.53
C THR A 118 -7.31 -19.70 -0.80
N GLY A 119 -6.06 -20.06 -1.15
CA GLY A 119 -5.71 -20.91 -2.29
C GLY A 119 -5.05 -20.16 -3.46
N GLU A 120 -5.05 -18.84 -3.46
CA GLU A 120 -4.42 -18.02 -4.49
C GLU A 120 -2.89 -18.16 -4.43
N THR A 121 -2.27 -18.16 -5.61
CA THR A 121 -0.82 -18.13 -5.77
C THR A 121 -0.43 -16.99 -6.71
N ILE A 122 0.50 -16.15 -6.28
CA ILE A 122 0.98 -15.00 -7.02
C ILE A 122 2.49 -14.80 -6.73
N TYR A 123 3.07 -13.70 -7.18
CA TYR A 123 4.45 -13.33 -6.89
C TYR A 123 4.52 -12.20 -5.84
N ALA A 124 5.58 -12.19 -5.05
CA ALA A 124 5.93 -11.10 -4.17
C ALA A 124 6.83 -10.10 -4.91
N ALA A 125 6.79 -8.83 -4.48
CA ALA A 125 7.52 -7.72 -5.10
C ALA A 125 8.23 -6.83 -4.08
#